data_AF-A0A845VB61-F1
#
_entry.id   AF-A0A845VB61-F1
#
_cell.length_a   1.000
_cell.length_b   1.000
_cell.length_c   1.000
_cell.angle_alpha   90.00
_cell.angle_beta   90.00
_cell.angle_gamma   90.00
#
_symmetry.space_group_name_H-M   'P 1'
#
loop_
_entity.id
_entity.type
_entity.pdbx_description
1 polymer ?
#
loop_
_entity_poly.entity_id
_entity_poly.type
_entity_poly.pdbx_seq_one_letter_code
_entity_poly.pdbx_strand_id
1 'polypeptide(L)'
;MDRWIDHNPDMRVLVAVSVFVAAYLFAWLVVAVLMADQANGAVFALPWLVAAGAAWLAWPKTAQRPWTLSRRLLSWGAIGAFIGFLIGFAGPLIFTPQANQGPLLGLLITAPLGGLVGALGAWWWYR
;
A
#
# COMPACT_ATOMS: atom_id res chain seq x y z
N MET A 1 -28.67 5.07 -4.04
CA MET A 1 -27.63 5.16 -5.09
C MET A 1 -26.54 4.14 -4.76
N ASP A 2 -26.96 2.91 -4.41
CA ASP A 2 -26.17 1.97 -3.58
C ASP A 2 -25.80 0.67 -4.29
N ARG A 3 -26.25 0.47 -5.53
CA ARG A 3 -26.02 -0.80 -6.26
C ARG A 3 -24.70 -0.91 -7.01
N TRP A 4 -23.92 0.18 -7.11
CA TRP A 4 -22.73 0.19 -7.96
C TRP A 4 -21.45 -0.30 -7.27
N ILE A 5 -21.39 -0.44 -5.94
CA ILE A 5 -20.14 -0.78 -5.22
C ILE A 5 -20.01 -2.30 -4.97
N ASP A 6 -21.12 -3.05 -4.95
CA ASP A 6 -21.12 -4.44 -4.50
C ASP A 6 -20.57 -5.45 -5.53
N HIS A 7 -20.27 -5.01 -6.76
CA HIS A 7 -19.72 -5.88 -7.82
C HIS A 7 -18.49 -5.33 -8.53
N ASN A 8 -17.90 -4.20 -8.10
CA ASN A 8 -16.85 -3.54 -8.90
C ASN A 8 -15.53 -4.32 -8.85
N PRO A 9 -15.09 -4.93 -9.97
CA PRO A 9 -13.78 -5.58 -10.08
C PRO A 9 -12.64 -4.59 -9.81
N ASP A 10 -12.86 -3.30 -10.09
CA ASP A 10 -11.89 -2.21 -9.94
C ASP A 10 -11.35 -2.06 -8.51
N MET A 11 -12.22 -2.21 -7.50
CA MET A 11 -11.85 -2.10 -6.10
C MET A 11 -10.96 -3.28 -5.65
N ARG A 12 -11.23 -4.47 -6.21
CA ARG A 12 -10.46 -5.68 -5.93
C ARG A 12 -9.06 -5.56 -6.52
N VAL A 13 -8.98 -5.04 -7.75
CA VAL A 13 -7.71 -4.72 -8.41
C VAL A 13 -6.94 -3.66 -7.61
N LEU A 14 -7.58 -2.55 -7.21
CA LEU A 14 -6.94 -1.50 -6.40
C LEU A 14 -6.36 -2.02 -5.09
N VAL A 15 -7.14 -2.79 -4.33
CA VAL A 15 -6.66 -3.38 -3.06
C VAL A 15 -5.56 -4.39 -3.32
N ALA A 16 -5.70 -5.27 -4.31
CA ALA A 16 -4.68 -6.28 -4.61
C ALA A 16 -3.36 -5.65 -5.09
N VAL A 17 -3.42 -4.63 -5.95
CA VAL A 17 -2.26 -3.85 -6.39
C VAL A 17 -1.63 -3.13 -5.21
N SER A 18 -2.43 -2.47 -4.36
CA SER A 18 -1.90 -1.78 -3.17
C SER A 18 -1.21 -2.75 -2.21
N VAL A 19 -1.82 -3.92 -1.95
CA VAL A 19 -1.22 -4.97 -1.12
C VAL A 19 0.04 -5.52 -1.75
N PHE A 20 0.05 -5.75 -3.07
CA PHE A 20 1.22 -6.22 -3.80
C PHE A 20 2.38 -5.24 -3.64
N VAL A 21 2.18 -3.96 -3.97
CA VAL A 21 3.28 -2.99 -3.94
C VAL A 21 3.75 -2.73 -2.51
N ALA A 22 2.84 -2.66 -1.54
CA ALA A 22 3.20 -2.51 -0.12
C ALA A 22 4.03 -3.69 0.39
N ALA A 23 3.57 -4.93 0.12
CA ALA A 23 4.29 -6.13 0.51
C ALA A 23 5.63 -6.26 -0.23
N TYR A 24 5.69 -5.89 -1.50
CA TYR A 24 6.93 -5.88 -2.29
C TYR A 24 7.97 -4.94 -1.67
N LEU A 25 7.60 -3.68 -1.43
CA LEU A 25 8.53 -2.68 -0.90
C LEU A 25 9.01 -3.05 0.50
N PHE A 26 8.10 -3.55 1.35
CA PHE A 26 8.47 -3.99 2.69
C PHE A 26 9.40 -5.20 2.66
N ALA A 27 9.06 -6.24 1.88
CA ALA A 27 9.89 -7.42 1.74
C ALA A 27 11.25 -7.10 1.11
N TRP A 28 11.27 -6.21 0.10
CA TRP A 28 12.50 -5.72 -0.50
C TRP A 28 13.37 -4.97 0.51
N LEU A 29 12.79 -4.09 1.32
CA LEU A 29 13.51 -3.38 2.37
C LEU A 29 14.12 -4.36 3.39
N VAL A 30 13.36 -5.35 3.84
CA VAL A 30 13.84 -6.38 4.77
C VAL A 30 15.01 -7.16 4.16
N VAL A 31 14.88 -7.59 2.91
CA VAL A 31 15.95 -8.30 2.18
C VAL A 31 17.17 -7.41 2.00
N ALA A 32 16.99 -6.16 1.57
CA ALA A 32 18.06 -5.20 1.33
C ALA A 32 18.84 -4.86 2.62
N VAL A 33 18.19 -4.90 3.78
CA VAL A 33 18.82 -4.59 5.07
C VAL A 33 19.42 -5.83 5.73
N LEU A 34 18.70 -6.96 5.77
CA LEU A 34 19.12 -8.14 6.53
C LEU A 34 19.95 -9.14 5.72
N MET A 35 19.85 -9.09 4.39
CA MET A 35 20.46 -10.05 3.48
C MET A 35 21.32 -9.37 2.41
N ALA A 36 21.80 -8.15 2.70
CA ALA A 36 22.64 -7.37 1.79
C ALA A 36 23.86 -8.16 1.28
N ASP A 37 24.53 -8.88 2.16
CA ASP A 37 25.74 -9.66 1.84
C ASP A 37 25.44 -10.98 1.09
N GLN A 38 24.17 -11.37 1.00
CA GLN A 38 23.72 -12.60 0.32
C GLN A 38 23.09 -12.32 -1.05
N ALA A 39 23.41 -11.17 -1.65
CA ALA A 39 22.85 -10.70 -2.92
C ALA A 39 23.06 -11.73 -4.05
N ASN A 40 22.05 -12.55 -4.27
CA ASN A 40 21.97 -13.50 -5.38
C ASN A 40 20.57 -13.43 -6.02
N GLY A 41 20.43 -13.96 -7.24
CA GLY A 41 19.18 -13.89 -7.98
C GLY A 41 17.97 -14.48 -7.25
N ALA A 42 18.17 -15.51 -6.40
CA ALA A 42 17.10 -16.12 -5.62
C ALA A 42 16.63 -15.21 -4.46
N VAL A 43 17.57 -14.52 -3.79
CA VAL A 43 17.26 -13.54 -2.73
C VAL A 43 16.49 -12.35 -3.30
N PHE A 44 16.80 -11.90 -4.51
CA PHE A 44 16.03 -10.85 -5.19
C PHE A 44 14.64 -11.30 -5.69
N ALA A 45 14.40 -12.61 -5.82
CA ALA A 45 13.07 -13.14 -6.17
C ALA A 45 12.11 -13.20 -4.97
N LEU A 46 12.61 -13.23 -3.74
CA LEU A 46 11.80 -13.35 -2.52
C LEU A 46 10.75 -12.22 -2.37
N PRO A 47 11.06 -10.93 -2.57
CA PRO A 47 10.06 -9.87 -2.45
C PRO A 47 8.91 -10.02 -3.43
N TRP A 48 9.18 -10.50 -4.65
CA TRP A 48 8.14 -10.76 -5.66
C TRP A 48 7.19 -11.88 -5.21
N LEU A 49 7.73 -12.97 -4.68
CA LEU A 49 6.94 -14.10 -4.19
C LEU A 49 6.09 -13.71 -2.98
N VAL A 50 6.66 -12.96 -2.02
CA VAL A 50 5.93 -12.46 -0.85
C VAL A 50 4.82 -11.51 -1.27
N ALA A 51 5.10 -10.58 -2.19
CA ALA A 51 4.11 -9.64 -2.71
C ALA A 51 2.96 -10.33 -3.44
N ALA A 52 3.28 -11.28 -4.33
CA ALA A 52 2.30 -12.06 -5.05
C ALA A 52 1.42 -12.90 -4.10
N GLY A 53 2.05 -13.56 -3.11
CA GLY A 53 1.34 -14.33 -2.09
C GLY A 53 0.41 -13.45 -1.25
N ALA A 54 0.88 -12.29 -0.79
CA ALA A 54 0.07 -11.35 -0.02
C ALA A 54 -1.15 -10.84 -0.82
N ALA A 55 -0.93 -10.45 -2.08
CA ALA A 55 -2.01 -9.98 -2.96
C ALA A 55 -3.03 -11.09 -3.26
N TRP A 56 -2.54 -12.32 -3.51
CA TRP A 56 -3.39 -13.49 -3.73
C TRP A 56 -4.25 -13.82 -2.50
N LEU A 57 -3.68 -13.76 -1.29
CA LEU A 57 -4.41 -13.97 -0.03
C LEU A 57 -5.43 -12.86 0.27
N ALA A 58 -5.19 -11.64 -0.20
CA ALA A 58 -6.12 -10.52 -0.05
C ALA A 58 -7.30 -10.59 -1.04
N TRP A 59 -7.09 -11.14 -2.24
CA TRP A 59 -8.07 -11.21 -3.33
C TRP A 59 -9.43 -11.88 -3.00
N PRO A 60 -9.51 -13.02 -2.29
CA PRO A 60 -10.80 -13.60 -1.93
C PRO A 60 -11.48 -12.83 -0.79
N LYS A 61 -10.72 -12.13 0.07
CA LYS A 61 -11.24 -11.39 1.22
C LYS A 61 -11.96 -10.09 0.83
N THR A 62 -11.71 -9.57 -0.38
CA THR A 62 -12.40 -8.39 -0.92
C THR A 62 -13.81 -8.69 -1.45
N ALA A 63 -14.16 -9.96 -1.68
CA ALA A 63 -15.41 -10.35 -2.35
C ALA A 63 -16.62 -10.63 -1.43
N GLN A 64 -16.41 -10.80 -0.11
CA GLN A 64 -17.38 -11.57 0.68
C GLN A 64 -18.34 -10.80 1.61
N ARG A 65 -18.36 -9.46 1.68
CA ARG A 65 -19.36 -8.77 2.53
C ARG A 65 -19.72 -7.36 2.04
N PRO A 66 -20.95 -6.88 2.32
CA PRO A 66 -21.31 -5.49 2.14
C PRO A 66 -20.32 -4.60 2.89
N TRP A 67 -19.85 -3.56 2.20
CA TRP A 67 -18.82 -2.67 2.72
C TRP A 67 -19.40 -1.73 3.76
N THR A 68 -19.23 -2.08 5.05
CA THR A 68 -19.51 -1.17 6.16
C THR A 68 -18.66 0.10 6.03
N LEU A 69 -19.15 1.22 6.59
CA LEU A 69 -18.40 2.48 6.64
C LEU A 69 -16.98 2.26 7.16
N SER A 70 -16.82 1.51 8.27
CA SER A 70 -15.51 1.20 8.85
C SER A 70 -14.55 0.53 7.86
N ARG A 71 -15.04 -0.38 7.01
CA ARG A 71 -14.21 -1.04 5.97
C ARG A 71 -13.82 -0.07 4.86
N ARG A 72 -14.74 0.80 4.43
CA ARG A 72 -14.44 1.84 3.43
C ARG A 72 -13.35 2.78 3.95
N LEU A 73 -13.51 3.29 5.18
CA LEU A 73 -12.52 4.16 5.82
C LEU A 73 -11.16 3.48 5.94
N LEU A 74 -11.13 2.21 6.38
CA LEU A 74 -9.89 1.48 6.54
C LEU A 74 -9.20 1.19 5.20
N SER A 75 -9.95 0.76 4.18
CA SER A 75 -9.37 0.47 2.86
C SER A 75 -8.86 1.72 2.16
N TRP A 76 -9.66 2.78 2.09
CA TRP A 76 -9.23 4.03 1.48
C TRP A 76 -8.15 4.74 2.30
N GLY A 77 -8.20 4.63 3.63
CA GLY A 77 -7.12 5.07 4.50
C GLY A 77 -5.81 4.29 4.27
N ALA A 78 -5.87 2.97 4.09
CA ALA A 78 -4.69 2.18 3.77
C ALA A 78 -4.12 2.54 2.39
N ILE A 79 -4.97 2.72 1.37
CA ILE A 79 -4.55 3.16 0.02
C ILE A 79 -3.92 4.55 0.09
N GLY A 80 -4.57 5.50 0.77
CA GLY A 80 -4.06 6.84 0.95
C GLY A 80 -2.73 6.86 1.70
N ALA A 81 -2.59 6.06 2.76
CA ALA A 81 -1.35 5.94 3.51
C ALA A 81 -0.22 5.35 2.67
N PHE A 82 -0.54 4.37 1.83
CA PHE A 82 0.41 3.78 0.90
C PHE A 82 0.89 4.78 -0.16
N ILE A 83 -0.02 5.53 -0.79
CA ILE A 83 0.33 6.59 -1.74
C ILE A 83 1.17 7.68 -1.06
N GLY A 84 0.76 8.11 0.13
CA GLY A 84 1.50 9.08 0.93
C GLY A 84 2.92 8.59 1.24
N PHE A 85 3.07 7.34 1.68
CA PHE A 85 4.36 6.70 1.90
C PHE A 85 5.24 6.76 0.65
N LEU A 86 4.72 6.37 -0.53
CA LEU A 86 5.48 6.41 -1.78
C LEU A 86 5.98 7.81 -2.11
N ILE A 87 5.13 8.82 -1.93
CA ILE A 87 5.48 10.23 -2.18
C ILE A 87 6.57 10.68 -1.21
N GLY A 88 6.44 10.42 0.10
CA GLY A 88 7.46 10.83 1.07
C GLY A 88 8.74 10.02 1.04
N PHE A 89 8.68 8.77 0.56
CA PHE A 89 9.85 7.91 0.37
C PHE A 89 10.62 8.29 -0.90
N ALA A 90 9.93 8.29 -2.04
CA ALA A 90 10.56 8.51 -3.35
C ALA A 90 10.80 10.00 -3.66
N GLY A 91 9.98 10.90 -3.12
CA GLY A 91 10.10 12.35 -3.37
C GLY A 91 11.50 12.88 -3.04
N PRO A 92 12.01 12.69 -1.81
CA PRO A 92 13.38 13.10 -1.46
C PRO A 92 14.45 12.39 -2.30
N LEU A 93 14.27 11.12 -2.65
CA LEU A 93 15.22 10.41 -3.52
C LEU A 93 15.33 11.04 -4.92
N ILE A 94 14.26 11.63 -5.43
CA ILE A 94 14.22 12.28 -6.75
C ILE A 94 14.75 13.72 -6.68
N PHE A 95 14.28 14.52 -5.71
CA PHE A 95 14.56 15.96 -5.66
C PHE A 95 15.79 16.33 -4.82
N THR A 96 16.11 15.52 -3.81
CA THR A 96 17.24 15.73 -2.89
C THR A 96 17.94 14.41 -2.57
N PRO A 97 18.62 13.77 -3.55
CA PRO A 97 19.12 12.39 -3.43
C PRO A 97 20.12 12.18 -2.28
N GLN A 98 20.79 13.24 -1.84
CA GLN A 98 21.73 13.24 -0.72
C GLN A 98 21.03 13.25 0.65
N ALA A 99 19.72 13.48 0.70
CA ALA A 99 18.93 13.46 1.92
C ALA A 99 18.42 12.04 2.20
N ASN A 100 18.99 11.41 3.22
CA ASN A 100 18.61 10.06 3.66
C ASN A 100 17.25 10.04 4.42
N GLN A 101 16.43 11.09 4.25
CA GLN A 101 15.20 11.33 5.00
C GLN A 101 13.96 10.71 4.36
N GLY A 102 14.05 10.23 3.12
CA GLY A 102 12.94 9.60 2.40
C GLY A 102 12.18 8.58 3.25
N PRO A 103 12.84 7.57 3.85
CA PRO A 103 12.17 6.59 4.69
C PRO A 103 11.42 7.19 5.89
N LEU A 104 12.02 8.16 6.59
CA LEU A 104 11.42 8.78 7.77
C LEU A 104 10.25 9.72 7.42
N LEU A 105 10.41 10.52 6.37
CA LEU A 105 9.34 11.41 5.86
C LEU A 105 8.16 10.60 5.32
N GLY A 106 8.46 9.51 4.62
CA GLY A 106 7.51 8.49 4.17
C GLY A 106 6.67 7.96 5.33
N LEU A 107 7.33 7.39 6.34
CA LEU A 107 6.66 6.69 7.45
C LEU A 107 5.96 7.62 8.44
N LEU A 108 6.58 8.74 8.83
CA LEU A 108 6.13 9.53 9.98
C LEU A 108 5.20 10.69 9.61
N ILE A 109 5.21 11.15 8.36
CA ILE A 109 4.46 12.35 7.96
C ILE A 109 3.52 12.04 6.80
N THR A 110 4.08 11.69 5.65
CA THR A 110 3.31 11.58 4.41
C THR A 110 2.36 10.38 4.40
N ALA A 111 2.75 9.23 4.98
CA ALA A 111 1.85 8.09 5.12
C ALA A 111 0.68 8.35 6.09
N PRO A 112 0.88 8.87 7.32
CA PRO A 112 -0.25 9.26 8.17
C PRO A 112 -1.18 10.29 7.52
N LEU A 113 -0.63 11.32 6.89
CA LEU A 113 -1.42 12.35 6.19
C LEU A 113 -2.20 11.77 5.02
N GLY A 114 -1.55 10.95 4.18
CA GLY A 114 -2.21 10.26 3.08
C GLY A 114 -3.34 9.35 3.58
N GLY A 115 -3.14 8.67 4.70
CA GLY A 115 -4.16 7.83 5.32
C GLY A 115 -5.37 8.62 5.81
N LEU A 116 -5.14 9.79 6.42
CA LEU A 116 -6.21 10.70 6.80
C LEU A 116 -6.98 11.21 5.58
N VAL A 117 -6.28 11.65 4.53
CA VAL A 117 -6.91 12.12 3.28
C VAL A 117 -7.76 11.01 2.64
N GLY A 118 -7.23 9.78 2.56
CA GLY A 118 -7.96 8.62 2.03
C GLY A 118 -9.21 8.28 2.85
N ALA A 119 -9.10 8.25 4.18
CA ALA A 119 -10.24 7.99 5.06
C ALA A 119 -11.29 9.10 5.00
N LEU A 120 -10.88 10.37 4.99
CA LEU A 120 -11.79 11.52 4.89
C LEU A 120 -12.50 11.57 3.55
N GLY A 121 -11.80 11.26 2.45
CA GLY A 121 -12.41 11.16 1.12
C GLY A 121 -13.50 10.08 1.08
N ALA A 122 -13.23 8.91 1.67
CA ALA A 122 -14.20 7.84 1.77
C ALA A 122 -15.40 8.18 2.68
N TRP A 123 -15.17 8.93 3.76
CA TRP A 123 -16.23 9.41 4.63
C TRP A 123 -17.12 10.42 3.92
N TRP A 124 -16.53 11.39 3.22
CA TRP A 124 -17.27 12.41 2.48
C TRP A 124 -18.12 11.80 1.37
N TRP A 125 -17.57 10.81 0.65
CA TRP A 125 -18.30 10.07 -0.39
C TRP A 125 -19.44 9.19 0.17
N TYR A 126 -19.37 8.81 1.44
CA TYR A 126 -20.40 7.94 2.07
C TYR A 126 -21.64 8.71 2.54
N ARG A 127 -21.50 10.01 2.83
CA ARG A 127 -22.60 10.88 3.26
C ARG A 127 -23.49 11.28 2.09
#